data_AF-A0A0L0CDZ3-F1
#
_entry.id   AF-A0A0L0CDZ3-F1
#
_cell.length_a   1.000
_cell.length_b   1.000
_cell.length_c   1.000
_cell.angle_alpha   90.00
_cell.angle_beta   90.00
_cell.angle_gamma   90.00
#
_symmetry.space_group_name_H-M   'P 1'
#
loop_
_entity.id
_entity.type
_entity.pdbx_description
1 polymer ?
#
loop_
_entity_poly.entity_id
_entity_poly.type
_entity_poly.pdbx_seq_one_letter_code
_entity_poly.pdbx_strand_id
1 'polypeptide(L)'
;MFLLNFTIFLIMLTSVKCDLWKVPTAIDIQAAFEACEISNEYFLNAEQNYDNDSNDIRCFTKQLGLWTDEEGFQAKRLIKLLKKYQQPIEIVVVIGYCNRSHKQINNPDKWANEAYQCFAKGRIGQWINEYVTMFTKIK
;
A
#
# COMPACT_ATOMS: atom_id res chain seq x y z
N MET A 1 -47.01 -36.22 -13.33
CA MET A 1 -46.81 -36.27 -11.87
C MET A 1 -45.73 -35.25 -11.55
N PHE A 2 -46.15 -34.14 -10.95
CA PHE A 2 -45.30 -33.02 -10.53
C PHE A 2 -44.31 -33.49 -9.46
N LEU A 3 -43.02 -33.22 -9.63
CA LEU A 3 -42.15 -32.90 -8.50
C LEU A 3 -41.18 -31.81 -8.93
N LEU A 4 -41.59 -30.56 -8.66
CA LEU A 4 -40.67 -29.46 -8.38
C LEU A 4 -39.67 -29.97 -7.34
N ASN A 5 -38.38 -29.87 -7.63
CA ASN A 5 -37.37 -29.76 -6.59
C ASN A 5 -36.38 -28.68 -7.02
N PHE A 6 -36.77 -27.47 -6.63
CA PHE A 6 -35.96 -26.26 -6.55
C PHE A 6 -34.62 -26.60 -5.89
N THR A 7 -33.56 -26.74 -6.68
CA THR A 7 -32.19 -26.72 -6.16
C THR A 7 -31.93 -25.29 -5.69
N ILE A 8 -31.98 -25.14 -4.37
CA ILE A 8 -31.76 -23.92 -3.61
C ILE A 8 -30.48 -23.24 -4.11
N PHE A 9 -30.66 -22.07 -4.75
CA PHE A 9 -29.57 -21.15 -5.08
C PHE A 9 -29.05 -20.58 -3.75
N LEU A 10 -28.04 -21.23 -3.18
CA LEU A 10 -27.34 -20.78 -1.99
C LEU A 10 -26.57 -19.50 -2.39
N ILE A 11 -27.22 -18.35 -2.25
CA ILE A 11 -26.54 -17.05 -2.31
C ILE A 11 -25.65 -17.01 -1.08
N MET A 12 -24.39 -17.37 -1.26
CA MET A 12 -23.32 -17.09 -0.32
C MET A 12 -23.26 -15.57 -0.16
N LEU A 13 -23.95 -15.06 0.86
CA LEU A 13 -23.70 -13.73 1.42
C LEU A 13 -22.32 -13.79 2.07
N THR A 14 -21.27 -13.75 1.25
CA THR A 14 -19.93 -13.45 1.75
C THR A 14 -20.04 -12.08 2.40
N SER A 15 -19.82 -12.00 3.71
CA SER A 15 -19.83 -10.74 4.42
C SER A 15 -18.89 -9.79 3.67
N VAL A 16 -19.44 -8.74 3.06
CA VAL A 16 -18.61 -7.64 2.60
C VAL A 16 -18.06 -7.04 3.89
N LYS A 17 -16.84 -7.45 4.28
CA LYS A 17 -16.08 -6.74 5.29
C LYS A 17 -15.87 -5.35 4.69
N CYS A 18 -16.72 -4.40 5.09
CA CYS A 18 -16.44 -2.99 4.90
C CYS A 18 -15.17 -2.72 5.69
N ASP A 19 -14.03 -2.82 5.01
CA ASP A 19 -12.74 -2.51 5.58
C ASP A 19 -12.75 -1.01 5.92
N LEU A 20 -12.98 -0.69 7.19
CA LEU A 20 -13.09 0.66 7.71
C LEU A 20 -11.69 1.27 7.88
N TRP A 21 -10.90 1.22 6.82
CA TRP A 21 -9.59 1.84 6.81
C TRP A 21 -9.72 3.35 6.92
N LYS A 22 -9.03 3.92 7.91
CA LYS A 22 -8.90 5.36 8.14
C LYS A 22 -7.53 5.82 7.67
N VAL A 23 -7.44 7.08 7.26
CA VAL A 23 -6.15 7.69 6.91
C VAL A 23 -5.28 7.73 8.18
N PRO A 24 -4.06 7.17 8.16
CA PRO A 24 -3.12 7.23 9.28
C PRO A 24 -2.87 8.66 9.75
N THR A 25 -2.78 8.81 11.06
CA THR A 25 -2.34 10.03 11.74
C THR A 25 -0.82 10.09 11.82
N ALA A 26 -0.28 11.24 12.27
CA ALA A 26 1.14 11.38 12.56
C ALA A 26 1.65 10.33 13.56
N ILE A 27 0.84 10.03 14.58
CA ILE A 27 1.16 9.06 15.62
C ILE A 27 1.22 7.65 15.04
N ASP A 28 0.28 7.29 14.16
CA ASP A 28 0.28 5.97 13.50
C ASP A 28 1.53 5.79 12.62
N ILE A 29 1.92 6.85 11.90
CA ILE A 29 3.11 6.84 11.02
C ILE A 29 4.38 6.70 11.86
N GLN A 30 4.50 7.45 12.96
CA GLN A 30 5.65 7.37 13.87
C GLN A 30 5.75 5.99 14.52
N ALA A 31 4.63 5.44 15.00
CA ALA A 31 4.60 4.09 15.55
C ALA A 31 5.00 3.03 14.52
N ALA A 32 4.61 3.19 13.25
CA ALA A 32 5.00 2.27 12.18
C ALA A 32 6.51 2.37 11.86
N PHE A 33 7.11 3.56 11.92
CA PHE A 33 8.57 3.71 11.76
C PHE A 33 9.33 2.96 12.86
N GLU A 34 8.91 3.12 14.11
CA GLU A 34 9.52 2.47 15.26
C GLU A 34 9.34 0.95 15.24
N ALA A 35 8.12 0.47 14.95
CA ALA A 35 7.81 -0.96 14.97
C ALA A 35 8.47 -1.77 13.85
N CYS A 36 8.81 -1.12 12.73
CA CYS A 36 9.36 -1.76 11.55
C CYS A 36 10.84 -1.37 11.32
N GLU A 37 11.48 -0.71 12.29
CA GLU A 37 12.90 -0.31 12.25
C GLU A 37 13.32 0.35 10.92
N ILE A 38 12.40 1.11 10.30
CA ILE A 38 12.63 1.80 9.03
C ILE A 38 12.72 3.30 9.29
N SER A 39 13.63 3.98 8.60
CA SER A 39 13.77 5.43 8.71
C SER A 39 13.00 6.15 7.61
N ASN A 40 12.67 7.42 7.85
CA ASN A 40 12.10 8.28 6.81
C ASN A 40 13.05 8.49 5.62
N GLU A 41 14.37 8.43 5.83
CA GLU A 41 15.40 8.55 4.80
C GLU A 41 15.23 7.53 3.66
N TYR A 42 14.74 6.33 3.98
CA TYR A 42 14.40 5.34 2.95
C TYR A 42 13.43 5.91 1.89
N PHE A 43 12.40 6.63 2.34
CA PHE A 43 11.39 7.23 1.47
C PHE A 43 11.91 8.48 0.74
N LEU A 44 12.89 9.18 1.30
CA LEU A 44 13.50 10.36 0.69
C LEU A 44 14.39 9.96 -0.51
N ASN A 45 15.03 8.80 -0.43
CA ASN A 45 16.05 8.33 -1.38
C ASN A 45 15.63 7.07 -2.14
N ALA A 46 14.32 6.85 -2.33
CA ALA A 46 13.76 5.63 -2.92
C ALA A 46 14.35 5.25 -4.29
N GLU A 47 14.77 6.24 -5.10
CA GLU A 47 15.43 6.00 -6.39
C GLU A 47 16.86 5.45 -6.25
N GLN A 48 17.56 5.80 -5.17
CA GLN A 48 18.95 5.42 -4.88
C GLN A 48 19.07 4.16 -4.03
N ASN A 49 17.97 3.73 -3.38
CA ASN A 49 17.93 2.58 -2.48
C ASN A 49 17.64 1.25 -3.19
N TYR A 50 17.96 1.12 -4.49
CA TYR A 50 17.65 -0.10 -5.26
C TYR A 50 18.38 -1.35 -4.75
N ASP A 51 19.63 -1.18 -4.32
CA ASP A 51 20.51 -2.24 -3.81
C ASP A 51 20.54 -2.32 -2.28
N ASN A 52 19.87 -1.39 -1.58
CA ASN A 52 19.71 -1.50 -0.14
C ASN A 52 18.67 -2.60 0.10
N ASP A 53 19.08 -3.66 0.81
CA ASP A 53 18.20 -4.65 1.44
C ASP A 53 17.29 -3.93 2.44
N SER A 54 16.27 -3.24 1.91
CA SER A 54 15.38 -2.42 2.72
C SER A 54 14.51 -3.37 3.52
N ASN A 55 14.87 -3.53 4.79
CA ASN A 55 14.38 -4.65 5.58
C ASN A 55 12.88 -4.65 5.79
N ASP A 56 12.13 -3.54 5.66
CA ASP A 56 10.77 -3.58 6.20
C ASP A 56 9.74 -2.62 5.58
N ILE A 57 9.90 -2.22 4.31
CA ILE A 57 8.85 -1.45 3.60
C ILE A 57 7.50 -2.18 3.61
N ARG A 58 7.53 -3.51 3.52
CA ARG A 58 6.33 -4.34 3.68
C ARG A 58 5.74 -4.22 5.08
N CYS A 59 6.55 -4.36 6.14
CA CYS A 59 6.08 -4.18 7.51
C CYS A 59 5.42 -2.81 7.68
N PHE A 60 6.12 -1.73 7.30
CA PHE A 60 5.63 -0.36 7.49
C PHE A 60 4.30 -0.14 6.76
N THR A 61 4.25 -0.53 5.50
CA THR A 61 3.05 -0.32 4.67
C THR A 61 1.91 -1.24 5.09
N LYS A 62 2.20 -2.43 5.64
CA LYS A 62 1.19 -3.34 6.21
C LYS A 62 0.62 -2.81 7.52
N GLN A 63 1.44 -2.24 8.42
CA GLN A 63 0.99 -1.57 9.65
C GLN A 63 0.00 -0.44 9.34
N LEU A 64 0.27 0.34 8.30
CA LEU A 64 -0.61 1.43 7.85
C LEU A 64 -1.80 0.95 7.00
N GLY A 65 -1.93 -0.35 6.77
CA GLY A 65 -2.93 -0.94 5.88
C GLY A 65 -2.79 -0.52 4.40
N LEU A 66 -1.62 -0.06 3.98
CA LEU A 66 -1.33 0.31 2.60
C LEU A 66 -0.86 -0.89 1.76
N TRP A 67 -0.56 -2.03 2.37
CA TRP A 67 -0.12 -3.25 1.71
C TRP A 67 -0.93 -4.46 2.17
N THR A 68 -1.16 -5.39 1.24
CA THR A 68 -1.70 -6.74 1.49
C THR A 68 -0.88 -7.77 0.70
N ASP A 69 -0.71 -8.97 1.22
CA ASP A 69 0.11 -10.00 0.57
C ASP A 69 -0.59 -10.61 -0.66
N GLU A 70 -1.88 -10.34 -0.85
CA GLU A 70 -2.69 -10.79 -1.97
C GLU A 70 -2.62 -9.84 -3.18
N GLU A 71 -2.73 -8.53 -2.92
CA GLU A 71 -2.92 -7.49 -3.95
C GLU A 71 -1.76 -6.48 -4.05
N GLY A 72 -0.81 -6.51 -3.10
CA GLY A 72 0.26 -5.53 -2.98
C GLY A 72 -0.23 -4.20 -2.41
N PHE A 73 0.28 -3.08 -2.93
CA PHE A 73 -0.11 -1.74 -2.49
C PHE A 73 -1.58 -1.40 -2.81
N GLN A 74 -2.27 -0.91 -1.79
CA GLN A 74 -3.68 -0.54 -1.83
C GLN A 74 -3.86 0.85 -2.45
N ALA A 75 -3.88 0.92 -3.79
CA ALA A 75 -3.92 2.17 -4.54
C ALA A 75 -5.05 3.13 -4.11
N LYS A 76 -6.24 2.60 -3.79
CA LYS A 76 -7.38 3.41 -3.29
C LYS A 76 -7.07 4.12 -1.97
N ARG A 77 -6.26 3.52 -1.10
CA ARG A 77 -5.82 4.12 0.18
C ARG A 77 -4.73 5.16 -0.07
N LEU A 78 -3.81 4.89 -0.99
CA LEU A 78 -2.80 5.85 -1.43
C LEU A 78 -3.41 7.10 -2.08
N ILE A 79 -4.51 6.98 -2.83
CA ILE A 79 -5.27 8.16 -3.30
C ILE A 79 -5.75 9.02 -2.12
N LYS A 80 -6.25 8.41 -1.05
CA LYS A 80 -6.75 9.15 0.12
C LYS A 80 -5.60 9.89 0.84
N LEU A 81 -4.43 9.28 0.93
CA LEU A 81 -3.22 9.92 1.47
C LEU A 81 -2.76 11.10 0.59
N LEU A 82 -2.74 10.89 -0.72
CA LEU A 82 -2.21 11.84 -1.69
C LEU A 82 -3.29 12.74 -2.30
N LYS A 83 -4.45 12.88 -1.62
CA LYS A 83 -5.62 13.59 -2.15
C LYS A 83 -5.32 15.03 -2.56
N LYS A 84 -4.37 15.69 -1.88
CA LYS A 84 -3.98 17.09 -2.16
C LYS A 84 -3.43 17.30 -3.58
N TYR A 85 -2.89 16.26 -4.23
CA TYR A 85 -2.29 16.36 -5.56
C TYR A 85 -3.29 16.20 -6.71
N GLN A 86 -4.54 15.81 -6.43
CA GLN A 86 -5.65 15.74 -7.41
C GLN A 86 -5.39 14.86 -8.65
N GLN A 87 -4.51 13.84 -8.54
CA GLN A 87 -4.19 12.90 -9.63
C GLN A 87 -4.59 11.44 -9.30
N PRO A 88 -5.87 11.15 -9.00
CA PRO A 88 -6.28 9.81 -8.55
C PRO A 88 -6.09 8.71 -9.62
N ILE A 89 -6.24 9.05 -10.90
CA ILE A 89 -6.10 8.09 -12.01
C ILE A 89 -4.63 7.67 -12.16
N GLU A 90 -3.71 8.64 -12.18
CA GLU A 90 -2.27 8.38 -12.27
C GLU A 90 -1.81 7.45 -11.14
N ILE A 91 -2.24 7.76 -9.91
CA ILE A 91 -1.95 6.94 -8.72
C ILE A 91 -2.41 5.49 -8.91
N VAL A 92 -3.66 5.28 -9.33
CA VAL A 92 -4.20 3.92 -9.53
C VAL A 92 -3.47 3.16 -10.63
N VAL A 93 -3.23 3.81 -11.76
CA VAL A 93 -2.61 3.18 -12.92
C VAL A 93 -1.17 2.77 -12.60
N VAL A 94 -0.37 3.69 -12.06
CA VAL A 94 1.05 3.45 -11.78
C VAL A 94 1.22 2.41 -10.67
N ILE A 95 0.50 2.54 -9.55
CA ILE A 95 0.60 1.56 -8.46
C ILE A 95 0.13 0.18 -8.92
N GLY A 96 -0.99 0.13 -9.66
CA GLY A 96 -1.51 -1.13 -10.19
C GLY A 96 -0.54 -1.80 -11.16
N TYR A 97 0.16 -1.01 -12.00
CA TYR A 97 1.22 -1.51 -12.87
C TYR A 97 2.39 -2.07 -12.03
N CYS A 98 2.93 -1.28 -11.10
CA CYS A 98 4.08 -1.68 -10.29
C CYS A 98 3.80 -2.93 -9.43
N ASN A 99 2.62 -3.03 -8.82
CA ASN A 99 2.21 -4.25 -8.10
C ASN A 99 2.24 -5.48 -9.01
N ARG A 100 1.72 -5.38 -10.24
CA ARG A 100 1.66 -6.54 -11.16
C ARG A 100 3.03 -6.90 -11.72
N SER A 101 3.81 -5.90 -12.13
CA SER A 101 5.11 -6.12 -12.79
C SER A 101 6.16 -6.74 -11.86
N HIS A 102 6.05 -6.50 -10.55
CA HIS A 102 6.99 -7.02 -9.55
C HIS A 102 6.41 -8.11 -8.66
N LYS A 103 5.26 -8.70 -9.04
CA LYS A 103 4.55 -9.68 -8.19
C LYS A 103 5.41 -10.91 -7.88
N GLN A 104 5.72 -11.10 -6.60
CA GLN A 104 6.48 -12.25 -6.09
C GLN A 104 5.76 -12.85 -4.88
N ILE A 105 4.84 -13.79 -5.12
CA ILE A 105 4.01 -14.39 -4.06
C ILE A 105 4.87 -15.10 -2.99
N ASN A 106 5.97 -15.73 -3.41
CA ASN A 106 6.87 -16.46 -2.52
C ASN A 106 7.89 -15.57 -1.80
N ASN A 107 7.97 -14.28 -2.15
CA ASN A 107 8.86 -13.31 -1.52
C ASN A 107 8.17 -11.94 -1.44
N PRO A 108 7.19 -11.78 -0.53
CA PRO A 108 6.36 -10.58 -0.46
C PRO A 108 7.13 -9.35 0.00
N ASP A 109 8.22 -9.50 0.76
CA ASP A 109 9.07 -8.38 1.17
C ASP A 109 9.81 -7.79 -0.04
N LYS A 110 10.39 -8.65 -0.89
CA LYS A 110 10.98 -8.24 -2.16
C LYS A 110 9.94 -7.63 -3.10
N TRP A 111 8.73 -8.21 -3.16
CA TRP A 111 7.64 -7.63 -3.95
C TRP A 111 7.30 -6.21 -3.49
N ALA A 112 7.15 -5.99 -2.18
CA ALA A 112 6.83 -4.67 -1.64
C ALA A 112 7.94 -3.65 -1.94
N ASN A 113 9.21 -4.04 -1.79
CA ASN A 113 10.36 -3.19 -2.07
C ASN A 113 10.41 -2.78 -3.54
N GLU A 114 10.39 -3.74 -4.47
CA GLU A 114 10.48 -3.44 -5.89
C GLU A 114 9.25 -2.67 -6.41
N ALA A 115 8.05 -3.02 -5.93
CA ALA A 115 6.83 -2.30 -6.29
C ALA A 115 6.87 -0.85 -5.79
N TYR A 116 7.35 -0.62 -4.57
CA TYR A 116 7.55 0.72 -4.02
C TYR A 116 8.53 1.53 -4.88
N GLN A 117 9.72 0.99 -5.12
CA GLN A 117 10.75 1.62 -5.96
C GLN A 117 10.22 1.94 -7.36
N CYS A 118 9.42 1.05 -7.95
CA CYS A 118 8.83 1.25 -9.27
C CYS A 118 7.98 2.53 -9.35
N PHE A 119 7.05 2.77 -8.41
CA PHE A 119 6.23 3.99 -8.46
C PHE A 119 6.90 5.20 -7.82
N ALA A 120 7.89 4.98 -6.93
CA ALA A 120 8.62 6.05 -6.26
C ALA A 120 9.63 6.77 -7.17
N LYS A 121 10.00 6.19 -8.32
CA LYS A 121 10.81 6.86 -9.36
C LYS A 121 10.12 8.05 -10.05
N GLY A 122 8.80 8.19 -9.88
CA GLY A 122 8.02 9.26 -10.50
C GLY A 122 7.56 10.33 -9.51
N ARG A 123 6.61 11.16 -9.96
CA ARG A 123 5.97 12.20 -9.12
C ARG A 123 5.31 11.64 -7.86
N ILE A 124 4.84 10.39 -7.91
CA ILE A 124 4.25 9.71 -6.75
C ILE A 124 5.28 9.59 -5.61
N GLY A 125 6.55 9.30 -5.91
CA GLY A 125 7.61 9.26 -4.89
C GLY A 125 7.83 10.61 -4.23
N GLN A 126 7.87 11.68 -5.03
CA GLN A 126 7.96 13.06 -4.51
C GLN A 126 6.80 13.39 -3.57
N TRP A 127 5.58 12.99 -3.94
CA TRP A 127 4.38 13.18 -3.13
C TRP A 127 4.40 12.41 -1.81
N ILE A 128 4.91 11.18 -1.84
CA ILE A 128 5.11 10.37 -0.63
C ILE A 128 6.16 11.00 0.27
N ASN A 129 7.28 11.45 -0.28
CA ASN A 129 8.34 12.16 0.46
C ASN A 129 7.77 13.40 1.17
N GLU A 130 7.05 14.26 0.44
CA GLU A 130 6.40 15.44 1.04
C GLU A 130 5.43 15.05 2.15
N TYR A 131 4.63 13.99 1.96
CA TYR A 131 3.69 13.50 2.96
C TYR A 131 4.40 13.01 4.22
N VAL A 132 5.43 12.17 4.08
CA VAL A 132 6.22 11.66 5.22
C VAL A 132 6.91 12.80 5.97
N THR A 133 7.51 13.75 5.23
CA THR A 133 8.21 14.90 5.81
C THR A 133 7.30 15.79 6.66
N MET A 134 5.99 15.86 6.37
CA MET A 134 5.03 16.60 7.19
C MET A 134 4.91 16.05 8.61
N PHE A 135 5.14 14.74 8.80
CA PHE A 135 4.95 14.08 10.09
C PHE A 135 6.26 13.87 10.86
N THR A 136 7.39 13.82 10.16
CA THR A 136 8.71 13.64 10.80
C THR A 136 9.34 14.94 11.33
N LYS A 137 8.69 16.10 11.12
CA LYS A 137 9.13 17.40 11.63
C LYS A 137 8.54 17.77 13.00
N ILE A 138 7.67 16.94 13.55
CA ILE A 138 7.12 17.14 14.89
C ILE A 138 8.18 16.62 15.88
N LYS A 139 9.10 17.50 16.28
CA LYS A 139 9.96 17.36 17.45
C LYS A 139 9.42 18.22 18.58
#